data_AF-A0AAW9J2U8-F1
#
_entry.id   AF-A0AAW9J2U8-F1
#
_cell.length_a   1.000
_cell.length_b   1.000
_cell.length_c   1.000
_cell.angle_alpha   90.00
_cell.angle_beta   90.00
_cell.angle_gamma   90.00
#
_symmetry.space_group_name_H-M   'P 1'
#
loop_
_entity.id
_entity.type
_entity.pdbx_description
1 polymer ?
#
loop_
_entity_poly.entity_id
_entity_poly.type
_entity_poly.pdbx_seq_one_letter_code
_entity_poly.pdbx_strand_id
1 'polypeptide(L)'
;PIVSVRDKGLGINAFADDTYKVVVGGNAKITGQLIVDGQLNPSSIMIPTQGNIAAETGITRPLQTGLSLRQVYNNGYPTNYGNAITIKGQGDSQLVMGWSGTSGGNANLYYRNKRDASESNWSDWATIYTTSNKPSPSDIGAASTSHDHAKIVVTNGGGVYEGNGDAANSTIANLQVKSWYGIGFAPSISGQSVPQNENAVWINVRNGGIGCRGDLNAGGQITGNSLKISGSAYVQGTGYVLNSKESGRTDLVAPRISNLNTRMNSGWYGWSLGSAGAPTDYGILLVIQWNENADFVQIAFGTNNAMWTRWYVNGSWQSWSLK
;
A
#
# COMPACT_ATOMS: atom_id res chain seq x y z
N PRO A 1 73.50 -19.08 46.61
CA PRO A 1 72.90 -20.38 46.96
C PRO A 1 71.69 -20.68 46.06
N ILE A 2 71.82 -21.66 45.16
CA ILE A 2 70.69 -22.17 44.39
C ILE A 2 70.05 -23.26 45.25
N VAL A 3 68.82 -23.03 45.73
CA VAL A 3 68.02 -24.09 46.33
C VAL A 3 67.33 -24.83 45.19
N SER A 4 67.81 -26.03 44.87
CA SER A 4 67.20 -26.91 43.86
C SER A 4 66.60 -28.12 44.57
N VAL A 5 65.32 -28.33 44.36
CA VAL A 5 64.56 -29.43 44.95
C VAL A 5 64.10 -30.31 43.80
N ARG A 6 64.63 -31.53 43.72
CA ARG A 6 64.45 -32.39 42.53
C ARG A 6 63.34 -33.44 42.66
N ASP A 7 63.03 -33.93 43.86
CA ASP A 7 62.12 -35.08 44.01
C ASP A 7 61.10 -35.02 45.17
N LYS A 8 61.27 -34.11 46.14
CA LYS A 8 60.34 -33.96 47.26
C LYS A 8 60.13 -32.47 47.51
N GLY A 9 58.94 -31.94 47.27
CA GLY A 9 58.68 -30.49 47.36
C GLY A 9 59.23 -29.84 48.64
N LEU A 10 59.50 -28.53 48.59
CA LEU A 10 59.73 -27.74 49.80
C LEU A 10 58.42 -27.70 50.60
N GLY A 11 58.23 -28.68 51.49
CA GLY A 11 57.20 -28.63 52.52
C GLY A 11 57.64 -27.67 53.61
N ILE A 12 57.11 -26.45 53.62
CA ILE A 12 57.26 -25.54 54.76
C ILE A 12 56.12 -25.91 55.72
N ASN A 13 56.41 -26.78 56.69
CA ASN A 13 55.45 -27.14 57.73
C ASN A 13 55.43 -26.05 58.82
N ALA A 14 54.28 -25.41 58.96
CA ALA A 14 53.78 -24.62 60.10
C ALA A 14 54.80 -23.79 60.90
N PHE A 15 54.84 -22.48 60.64
CA PHE A 15 55.17 -21.48 61.67
C PHE A 15 53.87 -20.87 62.19
N ALA A 16 53.89 -20.37 63.44
CA ALA A 16 52.73 -20.18 64.32
C ALA A 16 51.63 -19.19 63.87
N ASP A 17 51.69 -18.61 62.67
CA ASP A 17 50.84 -17.51 62.21
C ASP A 17 50.21 -17.67 60.80
N ASP A 18 50.19 -18.88 60.23
CA ASP A 18 49.43 -19.26 59.01
C ASP A 18 49.57 -18.32 57.79
N THR A 19 50.61 -17.48 57.74
CA THR A 19 50.83 -16.53 56.64
C THR A 19 52.15 -16.81 55.92
N TYR A 20 52.07 -17.52 54.79
CA TYR A 20 53.22 -17.77 53.92
C TYR A 20 53.35 -16.69 52.85
N LYS A 21 54.50 -16.01 52.78
CA LYS A 21 54.84 -15.09 51.68
C LYS A 21 56.01 -15.66 50.88
N VAL A 22 55.73 -16.24 49.71
CA VAL A 22 56.75 -16.53 48.71
C VAL A 22 56.97 -15.28 47.87
N VAL A 23 58.06 -14.55 48.15
CA VAL A 23 58.44 -13.34 47.40
C VAL A 23 59.47 -13.70 46.35
N VAL A 24 59.12 -13.57 45.08
CA VAL A 24 60.07 -13.67 43.97
C VAL A 24 60.42 -12.25 43.53
N GLY A 25 61.68 -11.85 43.70
CA GLY A 25 62.18 -10.50 43.35
C GLY A 25 62.31 -10.24 41.84
N GLY A 26 61.49 -10.88 41.01
CA GLY A 26 61.55 -10.84 39.56
C GLY A 26 60.52 -11.75 38.90
N ASN A 27 60.74 -12.14 37.65
CA ASN A 27 59.83 -13.03 36.92
C ASN A 27 59.85 -14.45 37.49
N ALA A 28 58.71 -14.95 37.95
CA ALA A 28 58.52 -16.36 38.28
C ALA A 28 57.99 -17.11 37.05
N LYS A 29 58.77 -18.04 36.51
CA LYS A 29 58.29 -18.97 35.46
C LYS A 29 57.80 -20.24 36.12
N ILE A 30 56.48 -20.46 36.09
CA ILE A 30 55.85 -21.71 36.55
C ILE A 30 55.51 -22.53 35.31
N THR A 31 56.18 -23.66 35.12
CA THR A 31 55.97 -24.57 33.97
C THR A 31 54.84 -25.56 34.19
N GLY A 32 54.25 -25.58 35.39
CA GLY A 32 53.10 -26.42 35.77
C GLY A 32 51.91 -25.57 36.23
N GLN A 33 51.06 -26.17 37.06
CA GLN A 33 49.91 -25.48 37.65
C GLN A 33 50.34 -24.61 38.84
N LEU A 34 49.91 -23.35 38.87
CA LEU A 34 49.88 -22.55 40.09
C LEU A 34 48.50 -22.72 40.71
N ILE A 35 48.45 -23.36 41.89
CA ILE A 35 47.24 -23.45 42.70
C ILE A 35 47.36 -22.38 43.77
N VAL A 36 46.40 -21.44 43.80
CA VAL A 36 46.30 -20.44 44.87
C VAL A 36 45.01 -20.71 45.60
N ASP A 37 45.12 -21.23 46.82
CA ASP A 37 43.98 -21.50 47.71
C ASP A 37 43.65 -20.21 48.51
N GLY A 38 43.17 -19.19 47.78
CA GLY A 38 42.93 -17.85 48.30
C GLY A 38 42.73 -16.82 47.17
N GLN A 39 42.45 -15.57 47.53
CA GLN A 39 42.27 -14.49 46.55
C GLN A 39 43.63 -13.98 46.07
N LEU A 40 43.93 -14.17 44.78
CA LEU A 40 45.01 -13.46 44.12
C LEU A 40 44.72 -11.95 44.14
N ASN A 41 45.76 -11.13 44.34
CA ASN A 41 45.62 -9.70 44.18
C ASN A 41 45.10 -9.41 42.74
N PRO A 42 43.95 -8.73 42.55
CA PRO A 42 43.40 -8.50 41.21
C PRO A 42 44.38 -7.83 40.25
N SER A 43 45.29 -6.97 40.76
CA SER A 43 46.31 -6.31 39.94
C SER A 43 47.43 -7.24 39.46
N SER A 44 47.52 -8.48 39.96
CA SER A 44 48.50 -9.48 39.50
C SER A 44 47.97 -10.43 38.42
N ILE A 45 46.70 -10.32 38.02
CA ILE A 45 46.11 -11.08 36.90
C ILE A 45 45.91 -10.12 35.71
N MET A 46 47.01 -9.72 35.08
CA MET A 46 47.00 -8.87 33.88
C MET A 46 47.41 -9.70 32.65
N ILE A 47 46.71 -9.50 31.52
CA ILE A 47 47.16 -10.03 30.22
C ILE A 47 47.96 -8.90 29.55
N PRO A 48 49.29 -9.01 29.42
CA PRO A 48 50.06 -7.96 28.76
C PRO A 48 49.67 -7.90 27.29
N THR A 49 49.71 -6.69 26.71
CA THR A 49 49.60 -6.54 25.26
C THR A 49 50.78 -7.24 24.58
N GLN A 50 50.53 -7.96 23.50
CA GLN A 50 51.56 -8.53 22.63
C GLN A 50 52.23 -7.46 21.74
N GLY A 51 51.80 -6.21 21.85
CA GLY A 51 52.30 -5.10 21.04
C GLY A 51 51.63 -5.00 19.67
N ASN A 52 52.30 -4.32 18.74
CA ASN A 52 51.80 -3.99 17.41
C ASN A 52 51.96 -5.18 16.44
N ILE A 53 51.07 -6.16 16.53
CA ILE A 53 51.05 -7.35 15.66
C ILE A 53 49.98 -7.19 14.59
N ALA A 54 50.33 -7.38 13.32
CA ALA A 54 49.40 -7.26 12.21
C ALA A 54 48.25 -8.28 12.26
N ALA A 55 47.10 -7.89 11.70
CA ALA A 55 45.94 -8.78 11.59
C ALA A 55 46.27 -9.99 10.71
N GLU A 56 45.79 -11.17 11.12
CA GLU A 56 45.90 -12.39 10.32
C GLU A 56 45.16 -12.25 8.99
N THR A 57 45.67 -12.92 7.95
CA THR A 57 45.16 -12.90 6.58
C THR A 57 45.08 -14.32 6.02
N GLY A 58 44.09 -14.58 5.17
CA GLY A 58 43.90 -15.90 4.55
C GLY A 58 43.78 -17.00 5.62
N ILE A 59 44.71 -17.96 5.58
CA ILE A 59 44.70 -19.11 6.49
C ILE A 59 45.53 -18.94 7.77
N THR A 60 46.26 -17.81 7.96
CA THR A 60 47.13 -17.63 9.13
C THR A 60 46.35 -17.58 10.44
N ARG A 61 46.99 -18.03 11.53
CA ARG A 61 46.38 -18.15 12.86
C ARG A 61 47.21 -17.38 13.91
N PRO A 62 46.60 -16.95 15.03
CA PRO A 62 47.32 -16.34 16.13
C PRO A 62 48.44 -17.23 16.67
N LEU A 63 49.56 -16.64 17.08
CA LEU A 63 50.67 -17.40 17.68
C LEU A 63 50.30 -17.99 19.04
N GLN A 64 49.65 -17.21 19.90
CA GLN A 64 49.32 -17.61 21.26
C GLN A 64 47.95 -18.27 21.32
N THR A 65 47.90 -19.47 21.90
CA THR A 65 46.65 -20.15 22.26
C THR A 65 46.01 -19.50 23.48
N GLY A 66 44.68 -19.42 23.52
CA GLY A 66 43.92 -18.76 24.58
C GLY A 66 43.61 -17.30 24.28
N LEU A 67 43.32 -16.53 25.33
CA LEU A 67 43.02 -15.10 25.28
C LEU A 67 44.32 -14.28 25.21
N SER A 68 44.39 -13.34 24.28
CA SER A 68 45.52 -12.42 24.11
C SER A 68 45.04 -11.02 23.72
N LEU A 69 45.81 -10.01 24.14
CA LEU A 69 45.58 -8.60 23.79
C LEU A 69 46.63 -8.14 22.79
N ARG A 70 46.20 -7.38 21.77
CA ARG A 70 47.08 -6.81 20.75
C ARG A 70 46.75 -5.35 20.51
N GLN A 71 47.77 -4.60 20.10
CA GLN A 71 47.61 -3.22 19.68
C GLN A 71 47.24 -3.16 18.19
N VAL A 72 46.24 -2.35 17.87
CA VAL A 72 45.88 -1.99 16.50
C VAL A 72 46.52 -0.64 16.20
N TYR A 73 47.48 -0.64 15.28
CA TYR A 73 48.24 0.55 14.91
C TYR A 73 48.77 0.42 13.47
N ASN A 74 47.93 0.80 12.50
CA ASN A 74 48.22 0.78 11.06
C ASN A 74 48.75 -0.57 10.57
N ASN A 75 48.09 -1.66 10.96
CA ASN A 75 48.60 -3.01 10.85
C ASN A 75 47.55 -4.01 10.32
N GLY A 76 46.68 -3.57 9.40
CA GLY A 76 45.79 -4.44 8.63
C GLY A 76 44.46 -4.84 9.31
N TYR A 77 44.15 -4.26 10.47
CA TYR A 77 42.82 -4.33 11.08
C TYR A 77 41.84 -3.37 10.38
N PRO A 78 40.52 -3.50 10.59
CA PRO A 78 39.49 -2.68 9.92
C PRO A 78 39.46 -1.22 10.40
N THR A 79 40.32 -0.86 11.34
CA THR A 79 40.56 0.51 11.80
C THR A 79 42.07 0.71 11.97
N ASN A 80 42.51 1.96 11.79
CA ASN A 80 43.92 2.33 11.90
C ASN A 80 44.44 2.25 13.34
N TYR A 81 43.59 2.55 14.33
CA TYR A 81 43.98 2.64 15.73
C TYR A 81 42.96 1.96 16.64
N GLY A 82 43.43 1.23 17.65
CA GLY A 82 42.56 0.47 18.54
C GLY A 82 43.27 -0.58 19.37
N ASN A 83 42.47 -1.47 19.96
CA ASN A 83 42.91 -2.71 20.59
C ASN A 83 42.19 -3.90 19.98
N ALA A 84 42.83 -5.06 19.94
CA ALA A 84 42.21 -6.31 19.55
C ALA A 84 42.29 -7.33 20.69
N ILE A 85 41.15 -7.92 21.02
CA ILE A 85 41.07 -9.15 21.80
C ILE A 85 41.11 -10.31 20.79
N THR A 86 42.10 -11.18 20.95
CA THR A 86 42.28 -12.36 20.09
C THR A 86 42.15 -13.62 20.93
N ILE A 87 41.30 -14.54 20.48
CA ILE A 87 41.09 -15.85 21.11
C ILE A 87 41.48 -16.92 20.10
N LYS A 88 42.39 -17.81 20.50
CA LYS A 88 42.75 -19.00 19.72
C LYS A 88 42.42 -20.27 20.49
N GLY A 89 41.61 -21.13 19.88
CA GLY A 89 41.26 -22.47 20.36
C GLY A 89 41.30 -23.46 19.20
N GLN A 90 40.30 -24.34 19.11
CA GLN A 90 40.10 -25.13 17.89
C GLN A 90 39.80 -24.20 16.71
N GLY A 91 38.83 -23.30 16.88
CA GLY A 91 38.62 -22.12 16.02
C GLY A 91 39.24 -20.85 16.63
N ASP A 92 39.26 -19.77 15.85
CA ASP A 92 39.82 -18.49 16.27
C ASP A 92 38.77 -17.37 16.16
N SER A 93 38.89 -16.34 16.99
CA SER A 93 38.00 -15.17 16.96
C SER A 93 38.73 -13.90 17.36
N GLN A 94 38.30 -12.79 16.79
CA GLN A 94 38.86 -11.47 17.10
C GLN A 94 37.74 -10.44 17.28
N LEU A 95 37.88 -9.65 18.34
CA LEU A 95 37.09 -8.44 18.57
C LEU A 95 38.04 -7.24 18.55
N VAL A 96 37.79 -6.30 17.66
CA VAL A 96 38.55 -5.05 17.53
C VAL A 96 37.72 -3.91 18.10
N MET A 97 38.34 -3.14 18.97
CA MET A 97 37.81 -1.94 19.59
C MET A 97 38.60 -0.76 19.05
N GLY A 98 38.02 0.00 18.12
CA GLY A 98 38.67 1.17 17.56
C GLY A 98 38.87 2.28 18.59
N TRP A 99 39.86 3.13 18.35
CA TRP A 99 40.00 4.41 19.04
C TRP A 99 39.45 5.53 18.18
N SER A 100 38.71 6.45 18.79
CA SER A 100 38.25 7.64 18.07
C SER A 100 39.43 8.56 17.78
N GLY A 101 39.41 9.21 16.62
CA GLY A 101 40.38 10.26 16.27
C GLY A 101 40.16 11.58 17.01
N THR A 102 39.06 11.70 17.76
CA THR A 102 38.68 12.91 18.48
C THR A 102 38.44 12.64 19.97
N SER A 103 38.73 13.62 20.82
CA SER A 103 38.52 13.51 22.26
C SER A 103 37.03 13.34 22.58
N GLY A 104 36.68 12.28 23.32
CA GLY A 104 35.30 11.95 23.69
C GLY A 104 34.45 11.39 22.54
N GLY A 105 35.02 11.18 21.35
CA GLY A 105 34.34 10.56 20.22
C GLY A 105 34.17 9.05 20.39
N ASN A 106 33.18 8.49 19.69
CA ASN A 106 32.99 7.03 19.59
C ASN A 106 33.75 6.47 18.37
N ALA A 107 34.09 5.18 18.41
CA ALA A 107 34.67 4.44 17.30
C ALA A 107 33.97 3.10 17.12
N ASN A 108 34.12 2.52 15.93
CA ASN A 108 33.45 1.28 15.60
C ASN A 108 34.09 0.06 16.29
N LEU A 109 33.25 -0.93 16.55
CA LEU A 109 33.65 -2.27 16.98
C LEU A 109 33.55 -3.22 15.79
N TYR A 110 34.48 -4.17 15.71
CA TYR A 110 34.51 -5.14 14.60
C TYR A 110 34.73 -6.55 15.12
N TYR A 111 34.05 -7.52 14.51
CA TYR A 111 34.19 -8.93 14.81
C TYR A 111 34.56 -9.72 13.56
N ARG A 112 35.38 -10.75 13.74
CA ARG A 112 35.56 -11.81 12.76
C ARG A 112 35.89 -13.12 13.44
N ASN A 113 35.73 -14.22 12.71
CA ASN A 113 36.06 -15.55 13.17
C ASN A 113 36.71 -16.41 12.09
N LYS A 114 37.31 -17.51 12.53
CA LYS A 114 37.88 -18.54 11.67
C LYS A 114 37.50 -19.90 12.21
N ARG A 115 37.00 -20.78 11.34
CA ARG A 115 36.64 -22.15 11.70
C ARG A 115 37.89 -23.03 11.87
N ASP A 116 37.76 -24.07 12.67
CA ASP A 116 38.73 -25.13 13.00
C ASP A 116 39.03 -26.10 11.84
N ALA A 117 39.14 -25.62 10.60
CA ALA A 117 39.56 -26.44 9.45
C ALA A 117 40.82 -25.86 8.80
N SER A 118 41.70 -26.75 8.31
CA SER A 118 43.05 -26.42 7.82
C SER A 118 43.09 -25.34 6.73
N GLU A 119 42.04 -25.29 5.89
CA GLU A 119 41.92 -24.35 4.78
C GLU A 119 40.85 -23.26 5.00
N SER A 120 40.25 -23.18 6.19
CA SER A 120 39.25 -22.13 6.45
C SER A 120 39.91 -20.76 6.39
N ASN A 121 39.36 -19.83 5.61
CA ASN A 121 39.75 -18.42 5.69
C ASN A 121 39.12 -17.76 6.93
N TRP A 122 39.68 -16.62 7.32
CA TRP A 122 38.95 -15.69 8.19
C TRP A 122 37.68 -15.20 7.50
N SER A 123 36.60 -15.04 8.25
CA SER A 123 35.49 -14.21 7.78
C SER A 123 35.99 -12.80 7.50
N ASP A 124 35.30 -12.09 6.60
CA ASP A 124 35.43 -10.65 6.53
C ASP A 124 35.12 -10.02 7.88
N TRP A 125 35.66 -8.82 8.10
CA TRP A 125 35.34 -8.04 9.28
C TRP A 125 33.89 -7.58 9.21
N ALA A 126 33.09 -7.97 10.20
CA ALA A 126 31.76 -7.44 10.40
C ALA A 126 31.82 -6.29 11.41
N THR A 127 31.22 -5.15 11.06
CA THR A 127 31.04 -4.05 12.02
C THR A 127 29.87 -4.36 12.95
N ILE A 128 30.06 -4.18 14.25
CA ILE A 128 29.00 -4.33 15.25
C ILE A 128 28.23 -3.02 15.35
N TYR A 129 26.91 -3.10 15.26
CA TYR A 129 26.05 -1.93 15.36
C TYR A 129 25.91 -1.44 16.80
N THR A 130 25.95 -0.11 16.95
CA THR A 130 25.74 0.60 18.21
C THR A 130 24.76 1.75 17.98
N THR A 131 24.34 2.45 19.03
CA THR A 131 23.54 3.68 18.87
C THR A 131 24.25 4.76 18.05
N SER A 132 25.59 4.82 18.11
CA SER A 132 26.41 5.74 17.31
C SER A 132 26.72 5.22 15.90
N ASN A 133 26.59 3.91 15.66
CA ASN A 133 26.88 3.25 14.39
C ASN A 133 25.76 2.26 14.05
N LYS A 134 24.56 2.78 13.81
CA LYS A 134 23.38 2.00 13.39
C LYS A 134 23.12 2.25 11.90
N PRO A 135 22.57 1.29 11.16
CA PRO A 135 22.15 1.52 9.79
C PRO A 135 21.13 2.65 9.71
N SER A 136 21.22 3.45 8.66
CA SER A 136 20.19 4.41 8.27
C SER A 136 18.97 3.67 7.69
N PRO A 137 17.78 4.29 7.65
CA PRO A 137 16.63 3.72 6.96
C PRO A 137 16.93 3.31 5.51
N SER A 138 17.75 4.09 4.79
CA SER A 138 18.18 3.77 3.43
C SER A 138 19.04 2.51 3.35
N ASP A 139 19.86 2.23 4.36
CA ASP A 139 20.74 1.05 4.37
C ASP A 139 19.95 -0.27 4.48
N ILE A 140 18.71 -0.21 4.96
CA ILE A 140 17.84 -1.38 5.16
C ILE A 140 16.59 -1.38 4.26
N GLY A 141 16.49 -0.42 3.33
CA GLY A 141 15.29 -0.27 2.48
C GLY A 141 14.02 0.11 3.25
N ALA A 142 14.17 0.73 4.42
CA ALA A 142 13.03 1.23 5.17
C ALA A 142 12.48 2.50 4.52
N ALA A 143 11.16 2.65 4.54
CA ALA A 143 10.49 3.83 4.02
C ALA A 143 10.87 5.10 4.83
N SER A 144 10.78 6.28 4.19
CA SER A 144 11.17 7.56 4.79
C SER A 144 10.37 7.86 6.07
N THR A 145 10.93 8.60 7.02
CA THR A 145 10.18 9.00 8.23
C THR A 145 9.03 9.99 7.94
N SER A 146 9.11 10.69 6.81
CA SER A 146 8.04 11.52 6.26
C SER A 146 7.54 10.87 4.98
N HIS A 147 6.56 9.99 5.15
CA HIS A 147 5.66 9.60 4.08
C HIS A 147 4.30 9.34 4.71
N ASP A 148 3.25 9.74 4.01
CA ASP A 148 1.90 9.51 4.46
C ASP A 148 1.48 8.10 4.04
N HIS A 149 1.46 7.16 4.99
CA HIS A 149 0.69 5.94 4.80
C HIS A 149 -0.79 6.25 5.01
N ALA A 150 -1.42 6.88 4.03
CA ALA A 150 -2.86 7.06 4.00
C ALA A 150 -3.55 5.71 3.75
N LYS A 151 -3.57 4.85 4.77
CA LYS A 151 -4.32 3.58 4.93
C LYS A 151 -4.89 2.99 3.63
N ILE A 152 -4.05 2.42 2.76
CA ILE A 152 -4.45 1.28 1.92
C ILE A 152 -4.11 0.03 2.72
N VAL A 153 -5.04 -0.36 3.60
CA VAL A 153 -4.97 -1.66 4.27
C VAL A 153 -5.53 -2.69 3.30
N VAL A 154 -4.64 -3.45 2.65
CA VAL A 154 -5.01 -4.65 1.90
C VAL A 154 -5.21 -5.77 2.91
N THR A 155 -6.47 -6.07 3.26
CA THR A 155 -6.83 -7.23 4.09
C THR A 155 -7.58 -8.26 3.25
N ASN A 156 -7.73 -9.45 3.81
CA ASN A 156 -8.28 -10.67 3.19
C ASN A 156 -9.48 -10.39 2.26
N GLY A 157 -9.22 -10.38 0.94
CA GLY A 157 -10.23 -10.27 -0.11
C GLY A 157 -10.59 -8.86 -0.60
N GLY A 158 -9.93 -7.78 -0.14
CA GLY A 158 -10.21 -6.42 -0.62
C GLY A 158 -8.99 -5.50 -0.66
N GLY A 159 -8.96 -4.56 -1.63
CA GLY A 159 -7.84 -3.63 -1.78
C GLY A 159 -7.81 -2.88 -3.11
N VAL A 160 -6.74 -2.11 -3.30
CA VAL A 160 -6.37 -1.42 -4.54
C VAL A 160 -5.26 -2.23 -5.21
N TYR A 161 -5.43 -2.56 -6.49
CA TYR A 161 -4.57 -3.45 -7.27
C TYR A 161 -4.14 -2.75 -8.56
N GLU A 162 -2.96 -3.14 -9.05
CA GLU A 162 -2.58 -2.81 -10.42
C GLU A 162 -3.64 -3.30 -11.42
N GLY A 163 -3.81 -2.52 -12.48
CA GLY A 163 -4.70 -2.85 -13.56
C GLY A 163 -4.13 -3.86 -14.55
N ASN A 164 -4.99 -4.41 -15.42
CA ASN A 164 -4.61 -5.46 -16.38
C ASN A 164 -4.24 -4.91 -17.77
N GLY A 165 -4.02 -3.59 -17.90
CA GLY A 165 -3.64 -2.93 -19.15
C GLY A 165 -4.03 -1.45 -19.17
N ASP A 166 -3.74 -0.79 -20.30
CA ASP A 166 -4.03 0.63 -20.53
C ASP A 166 -5.33 0.82 -21.32
N ALA A 167 -6.46 0.90 -20.62
CA ALA A 167 -7.78 1.17 -21.21
C ALA A 167 -8.82 1.52 -20.13
N ALA A 168 -10.05 1.86 -20.54
CA ALA A 168 -11.19 2.03 -19.63
C ALA A 168 -12.42 1.27 -20.17
N ASN A 169 -12.50 -0.03 -19.90
CA ASN A 169 -13.64 -0.87 -20.30
C ASN A 169 -13.95 -1.96 -19.26
N SER A 170 -14.93 -2.82 -19.54
CA SER A 170 -15.40 -3.86 -18.60
C SER A 170 -14.37 -4.95 -18.25
N THR A 171 -13.23 -5.01 -18.96
CA THR A 171 -12.20 -6.04 -18.78
C THR A 171 -10.81 -5.46 -18.47
N ILE A 172 -10.54 -4.22 -18.89
CA ILE A 172 -9.23 -3.57 -18.77
C ILE A 172 -9.39 -2.20 -18.09
N ALA A 173 -8.51 -1.95 -17.12
CA ALA A 173 -8.33 -0.70 -16.41
C ALA A 173 -6.86 -0.60 -15.98
N ASN A 174 -6.33 0.62 -15.81
CA ASN A 174 -4.97 0.87 -15.30
C ASN A 174 -4.85 0.66 -13.78
N LEU A 175 -5.98 0.72 -13.06
CA LEU A 175 -6.09 0.52 -11.62
C LEU A 175 -7.40 -0.20 -11.30
N GLN A 176 -7.39 -1.16 -10.37
CA GLN A 176 -8.60 -1.85 -9.91
C GLN A 176 -8.80 -1.70 -8.41
N VAL A 177 -10.02 -1.38 -7.98
CA VAL A 177 -10.45 -1.52 -6.58
C VAL A 177 -11.29 -2.79 -6.48
N LYS A 178 -10.85 -3.77 -5.68
CA LYS A 178 -11.47 -5.09 -5.59
C LYS A 178 -11.96 -5.34 -4.17
N SER A 179 -13.05 -6.06 -4.04
CA SER A 179 -13.65 -6.52 -2.78
C SER A 179 -14.37 -7.84 -3.02
N TRP A 180 -14.49 -8.68 -1.99
CA TRP A 180 -15.23 -9.94 -2.08
C TRP A 180 -16.70 -9.74 -2.50
N TYR A 181 -17.32 -8.62 -2.10
CA TYR A 181 -18.72 -8.37 -2.40
C TYR A 181 -19.08 -6.89 -2.63
N GLY A 182 -18.63 -5.99 -1.76
CA GLY A 182 -19.03 -4.59 -1.82
C GLY A 182 -17.90 -3.60 -1.56
N ILE A 183 -17.99 -2.44 -2.19
CA ILE A 183 -17.16 -1.26 -1.90
C ILE A 183 -18.10 -0.18 -1.34
N GLY A 184 -17.77 0.38 -0.18
CA GLY A 184 -18.61 1.36 0.52
C GLY A 184 -17.89 2.69 0.76
N PHE A 185 -18.65 3.78 0.67
CA PHE A 185 -18.19 5.14 0.96
C PHE A 185 -19.03 5.69 2.11
N ALA A 186 -18.39 6.02 3.22
CA ALA A 186 -19.05 6.38 4.48
C ALA A 186 -18.48 7.68 5.07
N PRO A 187 -19.28 8.47 5.81
CA PRO A 187 -18.77 9.65 6.51
C PRO A 187 -17.91 9.24 7.70
N SER A 188 -16.80 9.95 7.90
CA SER A 188 -15.89 9.78 9.04
C SER A 188 -16.29 10.60 10.26
N ILE A 189 -17.40 11.34 10.20
CA ILE A 189 -17.92 12.22 11.26
C ILE A 189 -19.38 11.90 11.57
N SER A 190 -19.83 12.29 12.77
CA SER A 190 -21.22 12.16 13.22
C SER A 190 -22.07 13.39 12.84
N GLY A 191 -23.39 13.29 13.06
CA GLY A 191 -24.34 14.39 12.84
C GLY A 191 -24.74 14.65 11.37
N GLN A 192 -24.33 13.80 10.44
CA GLN A 192 -24.72 13.87 9.02
C GLN A 192 -26.02 13.10 8.77
N SER A 193 -26.68 13.35 7.63
CA SER A 193 -27.89 12.63 7.22
C SER A 193 -27.66 11.12 7.05
N VAL A 194 -26.43 10.72 6.68
CA VAL A 194 -25.98 9.33 6.76
C VAL A 194 -25.16 9.17 8.04
N PRO A 195 -25.49 8.22 8.93
CA PRO A 195 -24.74 8.00 10.16
C PRO A 195 -23.26 7.69 9.91
N GLN A 196 -22.40 8.08 10.85
CA GLN A 196 -20.96 7.79 10.80
C GLN A 196 -20.71 6.30 10.58
N ASN A 197 -19.79 5.97 9.67
CA ASN A 197 -19.43 4.59 9.26
C ASN A 197 -20.51 3.80 8.51
N GLU A 198 -21.69 4.36 8.24
CA GLU A 198 -22.66 3.76 7.32
C GLU A 198 -22.41 4.23 5.88
N ASN A 199 -22.64 3.34 4.90
CA ASN A 199 -22.39 3.67 3.50
C ASN A 199 -23.44 4.65 2.96
N ALA A 200 -22.99 5.83 2.54
CA ALA A 200 -23.78 6.81 1.79
C ALA A 200 -23.93 6.38 0.32
N VAL A 201 -22.87 5.80 -0.23
CA VAL A 201 -22.81 5.20 -1.57
C VAL A 201 -22.10 3.85 -1.46
N TRP A 202 -22.54 2.86 -2.25
CA TRP A 202 -21.87 1.57 -2.33
C TRP A 202 -21.99 0.95 -3.72
N ILE A 203 -21.02 0.10 -4.04
CA ILE A 203 -20.96 -0.66 -5.28
C ILE A 203 -20.96 -2.14 -4.92
N ASN A 204 -21.92 -2.90 -5.46
CA ASN A 204 -21.87 -4.36 -5.44
C ASN A 204 -21.02 -4.83 -6.62
N VAL A 205 -19.79 -5.23 -6.33
CA VAL A 205 -18.80 -5.57 -7.37
C VAL A 205 -19.08 -6.90 -8.05
N ARG A 206 -20.04 -7.70 -7.56
CA ARG A 206 -20.43 -8.97 -8.20
C ARG A 206 -21.44 -8.81 -9.31
N ASN A 207 -22.29 -7.80 -9.24
CA ASN A 207 -23.33 -7.55 -10.23
C ASN A 207 -23.28 -6.14 -10.85
N GLY A 208 -22.32 -5.31 -10.44
CA GLY A 208 -22.10 -3.95 -10.96
C GLY A 208 -23.12 -2.91 -10.48
N GLY A 209 -24.00 -3.25 -9.52
CA GLY A 209 -25.01 -2.32 -9.02
C GLY A 209 -24.41 -1.23 -8.14
N ILE A 210 -24.85 0.02 -8.34
CA ILE A 210 -24.51 1.17 -7.49
C ILE A 210 -25.75 1.56 -6.68
N GLY A 211 -25.60 1.67 -5.36
CA GLY A 211 -26.63 2.18 -4.46
C GLY A 211 -26.20 3.51 -3.86
N CYS A 212 -27.15 4.43 -3.71
CA CYS A 212 -26.96 5.73 -3.07
C CYS A 212 -28.15 6.03 -2.14
N ARG A 213 -27.87 6.64 -0.98
CA ARG A 213 -28.92 7.19 -0.10
C ARG A 213 -29.36 8.61 -0.51
N GLY A 214 -28.47 9.34 -1.17
CA GLY A 214 -28.76 10.65 -1.78
C GLY A 214 -28.95 10.54 -3.29
N ASP A 215 -28.77 11.66 -3.99
CA ASP A 215 -28.89 11.72 -5.44
C ASP A 215 -27.64 11.22 -6.17
N LEU A 216 -27.84 10.57 -7.32
CA LEU A 216 -26.79 10.35 -8.30
C LEU A 216 -26.83 11.49 -9.34
N ASN A 217 -25.93 12.46 -9.18
CA ASN A 217 -25.84 13.60 -10.11
C ASN A 217 -24.83 13.30 -11.23
N ALA A 218 -25.30 13.25 -12.48
CA ALA A 218 -24.46 13.08 -13.66
C ALA A 218 -24.45 14.37 -14.48
N GLY A 219 -23.28 14.99 -14.67
CA GLY A 219 -23.13 16.15 -15.56
C GLY A 219 -23.23 15.81 -17.05
N GLY A 220 -23.30 14.52 -17.39
CA GLY A 220 -23.45 13.99 -18.74
C GLY A 220 -24.60 12.99 -18.83
N GLN A 221 -24.57 12.15 -19.86
CA GLN A 221 -25.62 11.15 -20.09
C GLN A 221 -25.47 9.95 -19.16
N ILE A 222 -26.60 9.43 -18.67
CA ILE A 222 -26.69 8.08 -18.09
C ILE A 222 -27.19 7.16 -19.21
N THR A 223 -26.29 6.32 -19.74
CA THR A 223 -26.57 5.43 -20.87
C THR A 223 -26.64 3.98 -20.43
N GLY A 224 -27.53 3.20 -21.04
CA GLY A 224 -27.59 1.75 -20.89
C GLY A 224 -28.60 1.15 -21.85
N ASN A 225 -28.60 -0.18 -21.98
CA ASN A 225 -29.57 -0.88 -22.84
C ASN A 225 -31.02 -0.72 -22.36
N SER A 226 -31.21 -0.44 -21.07
CA SER A 226 -32.52 -0.22 -20.45
C SER A 226 -32.40 0.71 -19.25
N LEU A 227 -33.32 1.67 -19.13
CA LEU A 227 -33.50 2.48 -17.93
C LEU A 227 -34.83 2.12 -17.27
N LYS A 228 -34.78 1.68 -16.02
CA LYS A 228 -35.98 1.39 -15.21
C LYS A 228 -36.13 2.44 -14.11
N ILE A 229 -37.27 3.11 -14.07
CA ILE A 229 -37.63 4.07 -13.03
C ILE A 229 -38.84 3.50 -12.29
N SER A 230 -38.67 3.12 -11.02
CA SER A 230 -39.74 2.51 -10.21
C SER A 230 -40.66 3.55 -9.55
N GLY A 231 -40.26 4.82 -9.58
CA GLY A 231 -41.06 5.95 -9.09
C GLY A 231 -41.43 6.88 -10.24
N SER A 232 -41.49 8.17 -9.95
CA SER A 232 -41.75 9.21 -10.95
C SER A 232 -40.47 9.62 -11.67
N ALA A 233 -40.58 9.92 -12.96
CA ALA A 233 -39.56 10.64 -13.71
C ALA A 233 -39.95 12.12 -13.79
N TYR A 234 -39.05 13.01 -13.38
CA TYR A 234 -39.22 14.46 -13.56
C TYR A 234 -38.17 14.96 -14.55
N VAL A 235 -38.63 15.61 -15.63
CA VAL A 235 -37.75 16.18 -16.66
C VAL A 235 -37.93 17.69 -16.66
N GLN A 236 -36.88 18.40 -16.24
CA GLN A 236 -36.82 19.86 -16.35
C GLN A 236 -36.28 20.21 -17.74
N GLY A 237 -37.13 20.77 -18.61
CA GLY A 237 -36.79 21.09 -19.99
C GLY A 237 -37.49 20.18 -21.00
N THR A 238 -36.77 19.77 -22.05
CA THR A 238 -37.35 18.94 -23.12
C THR A 238 -37.02 17.47 -22.90
N GLY A 239 -38.06 16.62 -22.81
CA GLY A 239 -37.92 15.18 -22.76
C GLY A 239 -38.17 14.55 -24.13
N TYR A 240 -37.22 13.77 -24.62
CA TYR A 240 -37.40 12.95 -25.81
C TYR A 240 -37.48 11.48 -25.42
N VAL A 241 -38.60 10.83 -25.75
CA VAL A 241 -38.67 9.37 -25.76
C VAL A 241 -38.47 8.97 -27.21
N LEU A 242 -37.27 8.49 -27.54
CA LEU A 242 -36.93 8.01 -28.87
C LEU A 242 -36.81 6.48 -28.81
N ASN A 243 -37.85 5.79 -29.23
CA ASN A 243 -37.83 4.36 -29.49
C ASN A 243 -38.07 4.15 -30.99
N SER A 244 -37.32 3.24 -31.60
CA SER A 244 -37.47 2.77 -33.00
C SER A 244 -38.83 2.15 -33.33
N LYS A 245 -39.81 2.16 -32.42
CA LYS A 245 -41.08 1.46 -32.59
C LYS A 245 -42.29 2.27 -32.11
N GLU A 246 -42.27 2.84 -30.89
CA GLU A 246 -43.50 3.33 -30.25
C GLU A 246 -43.28 4.50 -29.26
N SER A 247 -42.78 5.66 -29.71
CA SER A 247 -42.82 6.84 -28.83
C SER A 247 -42.98 8.15 -29.58
N GLY A 248 -44.00 8.92 -29.13
CA GLY A 248 -44.39 10.19 -29.73
C GLY A 248 -43.71 11.41 -29.11
N ARG A 249 -43.80 12.55 -29.81
CA ARG A 249 -43.27 13.84 -29.37
C ARG A 249 -44.21 14.49 -28.36
N THR A 250 -43.71 14.78 -27.14
CA THR A 250 -44.40 15.56 -26.12
C THR A 250 -43.55 16.76 -25.68
N ASP A 251 -43.33 17.70 -26.59
CA ASP A 251 -42.64 18.98 -26.29
C ASP A 251 -43.41 19.84 -25.31
N LEU A 252 -42.77 20.71 -24.53
CA LEU A 252 -43.42 21.63 -23.59
C LEU A 252 -44.61 22.42 -24.18
N VAL A 253 -44.57 22.73 -25.49
CA VAL A 253 -45.67 23.36 -26.24
C VAL A 253 -45.87 22.61 -27.55
N ALA A 254 -47.13 22.33 -27.90
CA ALA A 254 -47.48 21.64 -29.13
C ALA A 254 -46.99 22.43 -30.38
N PRO A 255 -46.14 21.86 -31.24
CA PRO A 255 -45.62 22.53 -32.42
C PRO A 255 -46.73 22.83 -33.44
N ARG A 256 -46.67 24.00 -34.08
CA ARG A 256 -47.67 24.41 -35.08
C ARG A 256 -47.46 23.67 -36.41
N ILE A 257 -48.55 23.11 -36.94
CA ILE A 257 -48.66 22.51 -38.28
C ILE A 257 -49.60 23.34 -39.16
N SER A 258 -49.39 23.33 -40.48
CA SER A 258 -50.21 24.06 -41.45
C SER A 258 -51.12 23.15 -42.28
N ASN A 259 -50.97 21.83 -42.18
CA ASN A 259 -51.74 20.87 -42.95
C ASN A 259 -51.97 19.60 -42.12
N LEU A 260 -53.22 19.34 -41.76
CA LEU A 260 -53.61 18.15 -41.01
C LEU A 260 -53.73 16.91 -41.89
N ASN A 261 -53.78 17.09 -43.22
CA ASN A 261 -53.86 16.00 -44.20
C ASN A 261 -52.49 15.40 -44.55
N THR A 262 -51.43 15.76 -43.81
CA THR A 262 -50.13 15.10 -43.91
C THR A 262 -50.03 13.95 -42.93
N ARG A 263 -49.26 12.92 -43.30
CA ARG A 263 -48.85 11.88 -42.37
C ARG A 263 -47.98 12.51 -41.27
N MET A 264 -48.27 12.18 -40.02
CA MET A 264 -47.58 12.72 -38.83
C MET A 264 -47.21 11.59 -37.88
N ASN A 265 -46.09 11.75 -37.18
CA ASN A 265 -45.69 10.84 -36.10
C ASN A 265 -46.62 11.02 -34.89
N SER A 266 -46.71 9.98 -34.06
CA SER A 266 -47.43 10.08 -32.78
C SER A 266 -46.93 11.29 -31.97
N GLY A 267 -47.86 11.98 -31.30
CA GLY A 267 -47.56 13.17 -30.51
C GLY A 267 -48.68 14.21 -30.56
N TRP A 268 -48.40 15.39 -29.99
CA TRP A 268 -49.31 16.54 -30.01
C TRP A 268 -48.83 17.66 -30.92
N TYR A 269 -49.78 18.36 -31.54
CA TYR A 269 -49.54 19.45 -32.49
C TYR A 269 -50.60 20.55 -32.31
N GLY A 270 -50.30 21.77 -32.74
CA GLY A 270 -51.27 22.87 -32.82
C GLY A 270 -51.55 23.28 -34.25
N TRP A 271 -52.72 23.83 -34.56
CA TRP A 271 -52.99 24.44 -35.86
C TRP A 271 -53.62 25.82 -35.72
N SER A 272 -53.59 26.59 -36.81
CA SER A 272 -54.14 27.95 -36.88
C SER A 272 -54.98 28.18 -38.13
N LEU A 273 -55.59 29.36 -38.22
CA LEU A 273 -56.48 29.74 -39.31
C LEU A 273 -55.85 29.43 -40.67
N GLY A 274 -56.65 28.80 -41.56
CA GLY A 274 -56.22 28.41 -42.90
C GLY A 274 -55.42 27.10 -42.97
N SER A 275 -55.27 26.36 -41.86
CA SER A 275 -54.61 25.06 -41.88
C SER A 275 -55.45 24.04 -42.66
N ALA A 276 -54.84 23.39 -43.65
CA ALA A 276 -55.55 22.48 -44.54
C ALA A 276 -56.07 21.24 -43.79
N GLY A 277 -57.33 20.87 -44.03
CA GLY A 277 -57.95 19.70 -43.39
C GLY A 277 -58.27 19.86 -41.91
N ALA A 278 -58.14 21.08 -41.34
CA ALA A 278 -58.58 21.36 -39.99
C ALA A 278 -60.12 21.40 -39.89
N PRO A 279 -60.72 20.87 -38.82
CA PRO A 279 -62.17 20.93 -38.62
C PRO A 279 -62.65 22.32 -38.17
N THR A 280 -61.74 23.18 -37.71
CA THR A 280 -61.97 24.57 -37.27
C THR A 280 -60.73 25.44 -37.51
N ASP A 281 -60.84 26.74 -37.27
CA ASP A 281 -59.74 27.69 -37.46
C ASP A 281 -58.55 27.47 -36.51
N TYR A 282 -58.78 27.07 -35.25
CA TYR A 282 -57.69 26.90 -34.27
C TYR A 282 -57.95 25.73 -33.34
N GLY A 283 -56.89 25.04 -32.93
CA GLY A 283 -56.98 24.00 -31.92
C GLY A 283 -55.71 23.17 -31.73
N ILE A 284 -55.85 22.10 -30.94
CA ILE A 284 -54.80 21.14 -30.59
C ILE A 284 -55.15 19.76 -31.13
N LEU A 285 -54.18 19.11 -31.74
CA LEU A 285 -54.30 17.80 -32.38
C LEU A 285 -53.46 16.78 -31.61
N LEU A 286 -54.08 15.66 -31.26
CA LEU A 286 -53.40 14.45 -30.80
C LEU A 286 -53.37 13.45 -31.96
N VAL A 287 -52.17 12.96 -32.29
CA VAL A 287 -51.94 11.93 -33.32
C VAL A 287 -51.46 10.67 -32.63
N ILE A 288 -52.09 9.54 -32.94
CA ILE A 288 -51.70 8.21 -32.43
C ILE A 288 -51.60 7.26 -33.62
N GLN A 289 -50.37 6.84 -33.94
CA GLN A 289 -50.11 5.86 -34.99
C GLN A 289 -50.24 4.43 -34.46
N TRP A 290 -50.73 3.52 -35.32
CA TRP A 290 -50.77 2.08 -35.02
C TRP A 290 -49.42 1.39 -35.24
N ASN A 291 -48.64 1.79 -36.27
CA ASN A 291 -47.29 1.31 -36.59
C ASN A 291 -46.55 2.32 -37.50
N GLU A 292 -45.24 2.13 -37.73
CA GLU A 292 -44.47 2.91 -38.71
C GLU A 292 -45.11 2.86 -40.10
N ASN A 293 -45.38 4.03 -40.69
CA ASN A 293 -46.03 4.18 -42.00
C ASN A 293 -47.43 3.54 -42.12
N ALA A 294 -48.08 3.19 -41.01
CA ALA A 294 -49.39 2.54 -41.01
C ALA A 294 -50.54 3.52 -40.75
N ASP A 295 -51.72 2.99 -40.45
CA ASP A 295 -52.90 3.75 -40.10
C ASP A 295 -52.69 4.55 -38.80
N PHE A 296 -53.39 5.67 -38.68
CA PHE A 296 -53.32 6.51 -37.49
C PHE A 296 -54.64 7.25 -37.27
N VAL A 297 -54.87 7.60 -36.00
CA VAL A 297 -56.01 8.42 -35.59
C VAL A 297 -55.56 9.84 -35.31
N GLN A 298 -56.40 10.78 -35.70
CA GLN A 298 -56.33 12.18 -35.33
C GLN A 298 -57.50 12.51 -34.41
N ILE A 299 -57.19 13.10 -33.26
CA ILE A 299 -58.16 13.62 -32.29
C ILE A 299 -57.92 15.12 -32.17
N ALA A 300 -58.87 15.91 -32.63
CA ALA A 300 -58.79 17.36 -32.71
C ALA A 300 -59.66 18.00 -31.64
N PHE A 301 -59.07 18.93 -30.86
CA PHE A 301 -59.75 19.76 -29.87
C PHE A 301 -59.79 21.20 -30.40
N GLY A 302 -60.96 21.64 -30.87
CA GLY A 302 -61.13 22.98 -31.42
C GLY A 302 -61.38 24.03 -30.34
N THR A 303 -60.97 25.26 -30.63
CA THR A 303 -61.20 26.43 -29.77
C THR A 303 -62.67 26.82 -29.61
N ASN A 304 -63.56 26.26 -30.43
CA ASN A 304 -65.02 26.39 -30.33
C ASN A 304 -65.66 25.34 -29.38
N ASN A 305 -64.87 24.70 -28.52
CA ASN A 305 -65.30 23.69 -27.55
C ASN A 305 -65.85 22.38 -28.13
N ALA A 306 -65.56 22.08 -29.41
CA ALA A 306 -65.93 20.81 -30.02
C ALA A 306 -64.71 19.89 -30.18
N MET A 307 -64.98 18.58 -30.20
CA MET A 307 -63.99 17.54 -30.42
C MET A 307 -64.31 16.78 -31.70
N TRP A 308 -63.29 16.49 -32.51
CA TRP A 308 -63.45 15.67 -33.70
C TRP A 308 -62.47 14.52 -33.71
N THR A 309 -62.89 13.41 -34.31
CA THR A 309 -62.01 12.31 -34.62
C THR A 309 -62.07 11.98 -36.09
N ARG A 310 -60.93 11.58 -36.66
CA ARG A 310 -60.86 10.93 -37.97
C ARG A 310 -59.71 9.96 -38.02
N TRP A 311 -59.80 9.03 -38.96
CA TRP A 311 -58.75 8.06 -39.22
C TRP A 311 -58.12 8.29 -40.59
N TYR A 312 -56.83 7.99 -40.68
CA TYR A 312 -56.19 7.67 -41.94
C TYR A 312 -56.10 6.14 -42.02
N VAL A 313 -56.84 5.55 -42.96
CA VAL A 313 -57.00 4.09 -43.11
C VAL A 313 -56.58 3.67 -44.51
N ASN A 314 -55.64 2.74 -44.61
CA ASN A 314 -55.19 2.13 -45.88
C ASN A 314 -54.89 3.17 -46.98
N GLY A 315 -54.20 4.25 -46.61
CA GLY A 315 -53.79 5.28 -47.57
C GLY A 315 -54.78 6.44 -47.76
N SER A 316 -55.96 6.38 -47.12
CA SER A 316 -57.06 7.34 -47.35
C SER A 316 -57.55 8.00 -46.07
N TRP A 317 -57.88 9.30 -46.17
CA TRP A 317 -58.49 10.05 -45.07
C TRP A 317 -59.99 9.77 -44.96
N GLN A 318 -60.43 9.45 -43.76
CA GLN A 318 -61.85 9.50 -43.40
C GLN A 318 -62.27 10.94 -43.09
N SER A 319 -63.55 11.24 -43.28
CA SER A 319 -64.13 12.52 -42.88
C SER A 319 -64.05 12.71 -41.37
N TRP A 320 -63.99 13.97 -40.93
CA TRP A 320 -64.13 14.30 -39.52
C TRP A 320 -65.51 13.93 -38.99
N SER A 321 -65.53 13.22 -37.86
CA SER A 321 -66.72 13.02 -37.05
C SER A 321 -66.67 13.96 -35.86
N LEU A 322 -67.67 14.83 -35.74
CA LEU A 322 -67.93 15.55 -34.49
C LEU A 322 -68.30 14.54 -33.39
N LYS A 323 -67.86 14.80 -32.16
CA LYS A 323 -68.12 14.00 -30.96
C LYS A 323 -68.72 14.84 -29.85
#